data_AF-A0A355DF22-F1
#
_entry.id   AF-A0A355DF22-F1
#
_cell.length_a   1.000
_cell.length_b   1.000
_cell.length_c   1.000
_cell.angle_alpha   90.00
_cell.angle_beta   90.00
_cell.angle_gamma   90.00
#
_symmetry.space_group_name_H-M   'P 1'
#
loop_
_entity.id
_entity.type
_entity.pdbx_description
1 polymer ?
#
loop_
_entity_poly.entity_id
_entity_poly.type
_entity_poly.pdbx_seq_one_letter_code
_entity_poly.pdbx_strand_id
1 'polypeptide(L)'
;MTVLHSRWVTTTGHVAGIALLFVAAGMSLGAVIELFDGTEAPAMLVAAAVTAVAGAGLRYATRPGTIDRATVFTAVAGTWLVVSAVGSLPYLLAGTFSRSGVGPLIVLADALFESVSGYTATGSTVFGSHNLITDQGAGILMYRQFTQWIGGMGIVLLVVTVLPS
;
A
#
# COMPACT_ATOMS: atom_id res chain seq x y z
N MET A 1 -10.43 18.21 -34.21
CA MET A 1 -9.54 17.03 -34.19
C MET A 1 -8.77 17.01 -32.89
N THR A 2 -9.34 16.42 -31.84
CA THR A 2 -8.65 16.24 -30.55
C THR A 2 -7.89 14.93 -30.61
N VAL A 3 -6.56 15.03 -30.51
CA VAL A 3 -5.65 13.88 -30.45
C VAL A 3 -6.05 13.04 -29.24
N LEU A 4 -6.69 11.89 -29.49
CA LEU A 4 -6.94 10.88 -28.47
C LEU A 4 -5.56 10.47 -27.93
N HIS A 5 -5.24 10.87 -26.69
CA HIS A 5 -4.09 10.31 -25.99
C HIS A 5 -4.27 8.80 -25.94
N SER A 6 -3.48 8.09 -26.74
CA SER A 6 -3.35 6.64 -26.69
C SER A 6 -2.94 6.26 -25.26
N ARG A 7 -3.91 5.80 -24.46
CA ARG A 7 -3.64 5.26 -23.13
C ARG A 7 -2.76 4.03 -23.28
N TRP A 8 -1.73 3.93 -22.45
CA TRP A 8 -0.78 2.82 -22.45
C TRP A 8 -1.51 1.51 -22.17
N VAL A 9 -1.31 0.51 -23.02
CA VAL A 9 -1.95 -0.80 -22.85
C VAL A 9 -1.13 -1.61 -21.86
N THR A 10 -1.58 -1.67 -20.61
CA THR A 10 -0.96 -2.48 -19.55
C THR A 10 -2.01 -2.81 -18.49
N THR A 11 -2.39 -4.07 -18.40
CA THR A 11 -3.35 -4.55 -17.40
C THR A 11 -2.75 -4.44 -16.00
N THR A 12 -1.48 -4.81 -15.82
CA THR A 12 -0.78 -4.70 -14.53
C THR A 12 -0.75 -3.27 -14.02
N GLY A 13 -0.35 -2.30 -14.85
CA GLY A 13 -0.36 -0.90 -14.47
C GLY A 13 -1.77 -0.44 -14.11
N HIS A 14 -2.76 -0.80 -14.93
CA HIS A 14 -4.15 -0.40 -14.69
C HIS A 14 -4.70 -0.91 -13.35
N VAL A 15 -4.48 -2.19 -13.05
CA VAL A 15 -4.93 -2.83 -11.80
C VAL A 15 -4.17 -2.28 -10.61
N ALA A 16 -2.84 -2.12 -10.71
CA ALA A 16 -2.05 -1.50 -9.66
C ALA A 16 -2.50 -0.06 -9.35
N GLY A 17 -2.87 0.70 -10.37
CA GLY A 17 -3.39 2.07 -10.18
C GLY A 17 -4.69 2.10 -9.38
N ILE A 18 -5.61 1.16 -9.65
CA ILE A 18 -6.84 0.99 -8.86
C ILE A 18 -6.48 0.60 -7.43
N ALA A 19 -5.60 -0.39 -7.25
CA ALA A 19 -5.19 -0.85 -5.93
C ALA A 19 -4.58 0.28 -5.09
N LEU A 20 -3.72 1.11 -5.67
CA LEU A 20 -3.13 2.27 -5.00
C LEU A 20 -4.19 3.29 -4.54
N LEU A 21 -5.27 3.49 -5.29
CA LEU A 21 -6.36 4.36 -4.84
C LEU A 21 -7.06 3.80 -3.58
N PHE A 22 -7.23 2.47 -3.49
CA PHE A 22 -7.71 1.82 -2.27
C PHE A 22 -6.71 1.93 -1.11
N VAL A 23 -5.42 1.78 -1.39
CA VAL A 23 -4.35 1.99 -0.39
C VAL A 23 -4.38 3.43 0.15
N ALA A 24 -4.54 4.42 -0.72
CA ALA A 24 -4.65 5.83 -0.34
C ALA A 24 -5.88 6.11 0.54
N ALA A 25 -6.99 5.39 0.32
CA ALA A 25 -8.16 5.47 1.19
C ALA A 25 -7.85 4.98 2.61
N GLY A 26 -7.10 3.88 2.74
CA GLY A 26 -6.62 3.39 4.03
C GLY A 26 -5.68 4.35 4.74
N MET A 27 -4.73 4.94 4.00
CA MET A 27 -3.83 5.96 4.54
C MET A 27 -4.62 7.20 5.01
N SER A 28 -5.62 7.63 4.23
CA SER A 28 -6.52 8.73 4.60
C SER A 28 -7.32 8.40 5.86
N LEU A 29 -7.83 7.18 5.99
CA LEU A 29 -8.54 6.74 7.18
C LEU A 29 -7.66 6.78 8.42
N GLY A 30 -6.43 6.24 8.31
CA GLY A 30 -5.46 6.33 9.39
C GLY A 30 -5.13 7.79 9.74
N ALA A 31 -4.94 8.65 8.74
CA ALA A 31 -4.68 10.07 8.96
C ALA A 31 -5.82 10.78 9.71
N VAL A 32 -7.09 10.47 9.37
CA VAL A 32 -8.25 11.03 10.08
C VAL A 32 -8.28 10.58 11.54
N ILE A 33 -7.93 9.33 11.83
CA ILE A 33 -7.86 8.82 13.21
C ILE A 33 -6.74 9.52 13.98
N GLU A 34 -5.58 9.66 13.34
CA GLU A 34 -4.41 10.31 13.92
C GLU A 34 -4.66 11.79 14.27
N LEU A 35 -5.66 12.45 13.67
CA LEU A 35 -6.08 13.81 14.06
C LEU A 35 -6.68 13.89 15.47
N PHE A 36 -7.15 12.78 16.03
CA PHE A 36 -7.79 12.75 17.34
C PHE A 36 -6.82 12.38 18.46
N ASP A 37 -5.90 11.46 18.23
CA ASP A 37 -5.06 10.84 19.27
C ASP A 37 -3.56 10.76 18.93
N GLY A 38 -3.13 11.33 17.81
CA GLY A 38 -1.75 11.23 17.33
C GLY A 38 -1.16 12.53 16.79
N THR A 39 0.10 12.46 16.34
CA THR A 39 0.85 13.59 15.78
C THR A 39 1.17 13.41 14.30
N GLU A 40 0.99 12.20 13.78
CA GLU A 40 1.51 11.81 12.46
C GLU A 40 0.48 12.01 11.34
N ALA A 41 -0.65 12.67 11.61
CA ALA A 41 -1.68 12.94 10.62
C ALA A 41 -1.13 13.66 9.37
N PRO A 42 -0.23 14.67 9.48
CA PRO A 42 0.36 15.30 8.30
C PRO A 42 1.15 14.31 7.43
N ALA A 43 1.95 13.44 8.05
CA ALA A 43 2.75 12.44 7.34
C ALA A 43 1.84 11.43 6.61
N MET A 44 0.78 10.96 7.27
CA MET A 44 -0.19 10.05 6.67
C MET A 44 -1.00 10.71 5.53
N LEU A 45 -1.36 11.99 5.66
CA LEU A 45 -2.02 12.74 4.59
C LEU A 45 -1.11 12.92 3.37
N VAL A 46 0.18 13.21 3.57
CA VAL A 46 1.14 13.30 2.47
C VAL A 46 1.31 11.93 1.80
N ALA A 47 1.43 10.85 2.58
CA ALA A 47 1.48 9.49 2.05
C ALA A 47 0.22 9.18 1.21
N ALA A 48 -0.96 9.51 1.73
CA ALA A 48 -2.23 9.31 1.05
C ALA A 48 -2.31 10.11 -0.25
N ALA A 49 -1.92 11.38 -0.25
CA ALA A 49 -1.94 12.24 -1.42
C ALA A 49 -0.97 11.77 -2.51
N VAL A 50 0.27 11.44 -2.15
CA VAL A 50 1.27 10.88 -3.08
C VAL A 50 0.75 9.58 -3.69
N THR A 51 0.22 8.69 -2.86
CA THR A 51 -0.34 7.40 -3.30
C THR A 51 -1.56 7.58 -4.20
N ALA A 52 -2.45 8.51 -3.86
CA ALA A 52 -3.64 8.82 -4.67
C ALA A 52 -3.28 9.41 -6.02
N VAL A 53 -2.31 10.33 -6.08
CA VAL A 53 -1.82 10.93 -7.33
C VAL A 53 -1.15 9.86 -8.20
N ALA A 54 -0.29 9.01 -7.62
CA ALA A 54 0.34 7.92 -8.34
C ALA A 54 -0.70 6.91 -8.86
N GLY A 55 -1.65 6.50 -8.02
CA GLY A 55 -2.72 5.57 -8.37
C GLY A 55 -3.64 6.12 -9.46
N ALA A 56 -4.10 7.37 -9.32
CA ALA A 56 -4.90 8.07 -10.33
C ALA A 56 -4.12 8.22 -11.65
N GLY A 57 -2.87 8.68 -11.58
CA GLY A 57 -1.99 8.80 -12.74
C GLY A 57 -1.88 7.48 -13.50
N LEU A 58 -1.59 6.39 -12.80
CA LEU A 58 -1.46 5.07 -13.41
C LEU A 58 -2.81 4.57 -13.96
N ARG A 59 -3.91 4.72 -13.22
CA ARG A 59 -5.26 4.30 -13.64
C ARG A 59 -5.78 5.04 -14.88
N TYR A 60 -5.50 6.34 -14.99
CA TYR A 60 -5.98 7.16 -16.10
C TYR A 60 -5.03 7.11 -17.30
N ALA A 61 -3.72 6.98 -17.09
CA ALA A 61 -2.73 6.83 -18.16
C ALA A 61 -2.76 5.45 -18.83
N THR A 62 -3.21 4.40 -18.13
CA THR A 62 -3.18 3.02 -18.63
C THR A 62 -4.59 2.47 -18.88
N ARG A 63 -4.70 1.47 -19.76
CA ARG A 63 -5.93 0.67 -19.97
C ARG A 63 -5.58 -0.83 -20.01
N PRO A 64 -6.51 -1.73 -19.62
CA PRO A 64 -6.31 -3.16 -19.77
C PRO A 64 -6.09 -3.54 -21.25
N GLY A 65 -5.20 -4.50 -21.49
CA GLY A 65 -5.00 -5.13 -22.79
C GLY A 65 -5.80 -6.43 -22.91
N THR A 66 -5.36 -7.31 -23.81
CA THR A 66 -5.86 -8.68 -23.89
C THR A 66 -5.63 -9.39 -22.55
N ILE A 67 -6.68 -10.02 -22.02
CA ILE A 67 -6.61 -10.75 -20.75
C ILE A 67 -6.33 -12.22 -21.08
N ASP A 68 -5.07 -12.61 -20.92
CA ASP A 68 -4.64 -14.01 -20.93
C ASP A 68 -4.08 -14.40 -19.55
N ARG A 69 -3.72 -15.68 -19.38
CA ARG A 69 -3.22 -16.20 -18.09
C ARG A 69 -1.97 -15.43 -17.63
N ALA A 70 -1.02 -15.18 -18.54
CA ALA A 70 0.22 -14.48 -18.21
C ALA A 70 -0.04 -13.05 -17.73
N THR A 71 -0.97 -12.34 -18.38
CA THR A 71 -1.38 -10.98 -18.00
C THR A 71 -2.06 -10.96 -16.62
N VAL A 72 -2.86 -11.98 -16.29
CA VAL A 72 -3.46 -12.09 -14.95
C VAL A 72 -2.39 -12.34 -13.89
N PHE A 73 -1.50 -13.31 -14.09
CA PHE A 73 -0.43 -13.61 -13.12
C PHE A 73 0.48 -12.41 -12.89
N THR A 74 0.89 -11.73 -13.96
CA THR A 74 1.72 -10.52 -13.84
C THR A 74 0.97 -9.35 -13.22
N ALA A 75 -0.32 -9.21 -13.47
CA ALA A 75 -1.15 -8.18 -12.83
C ALA A 75 -1.25 -8.41 -11.32
N VAL A 76 -1.51 -9.65 -10.89
CA VAL A 76 -1.60 -10.02 -9.47
C VAL A 76 -0.24 -9.81 -8.79
N ALA A 77 0.82 -10.47 -9.26
CA ALA A 77 2.14 -10.40 -8.64
C ALA A 77 2.70 -8.96 -8.64
N GLY A 78 2.57 -8.25 -9.76
CA GLY A 78 3.02 -6.86 -9.88
C GLY A 78 2.25 -5.91 -8.96
N THR A 79 0.93 -6.11 -8.82
CA THR A 79 0.12 -5.28 -7.93
C THR A 79 0.52 -5.49 -6.47
N TRP A 80 0.74 -6.74 -6.03
CA TRP A 80 1.22 -7.02 -4.67
C TRP A 80 2.55 -6.33 -4.37
N LEU A 81 3.52 -6.42 -5.28
CA LEU A 81 4.80 -5.74 -5.13
C LEU A 81 4.64 -4.21 -5.02
N VAL A 82 3.80 -3.62 -5.89
CA VAL A 82 3.57 -2.17 -5.89
C VAL A 82 2.87 -1.71 -4.61
N VAL A 83 1.82 -2.39 -4.15
CA VAL A 83 1.09 -1.98 -2.94
C VAL A 83 1.93 -2.17 -1.68
N SER A 84 2.74 -3.23 -1.59
CA SER A 84 3.65 -3.41 -0.45
C SER A 84 4.78 -2.39 -0.43
N ALA A 85 5.30 -1.99 -1.59
CA ALA A 85 6.32 -0.95 -1.65
C ALA A 85 5.74 0.42 -1.28
N VAL A 86 4.65 0.83 -1.94
CA VAL A 86 4.03 2.15 -1.71
C VAL A 86 3.34 2.22 -0.35
N GLY A 87 2.82 1.10 0.15
CA GLY A 87 2.21 1.01 1.47
C GLY A 87 3.19 1.18 2.64
N SER A 88 4.50 1.24 2.39
CA SER A 88 5.49 1.60 3.41
C SER A 88 5.57 3.10 3.66
N LEU A 89 5.04 3.94 2.75
CA LEU A 89 5.12 5.40 2.83
C LEU A 89 4.65 6.00 4.16
N PRO A 90 3.49 5.64 4.74
CA PRO A 90 3.07 6.23 6.02
C PRO A 90 4.09 5.94 7.13
N TYR A 91 4.66 4.74 7.20
CA TYR A 91 5.69 4.42 8.20
C TYR A 91 6.99 5.20 7.99
N LEU A 92 7.37 5.42 6.73
CA LEU A 92 8.57 6.19 6.38
C LEU A 92 8.41 7.67 6.70
N LEU A 93 7.28 8.26 6.29
CA LEU A 93 7.03 9.69 6.47
C LEU A 93 6.71 10.06 7.91
N ALA A 94 6.04 9.18 8.65
CA ALA A 94 5.76 9.37 10.08
C ALA A 94 6.98 9.08 10.97
N GLY A 95 8.11 8.65 10.37
CA GLY A 95 9.30 8.28 11.12
C GLY A 95 9.09 7.10 12.08
N THR A 96 8.08 6.25 11.83
CA THR A 96 7.65 5.14 12.72
C THR A 96 8.80 4.23 13.14
N PHE A 97 9.79 4.02 12.26
CA PHE A 97 10.97 3.17 12.53
C PHE A 97 12.28 3.96 12.61
N SER A 98 12.22 5.30 12.60
CA SER A 98 13.40 6.15 12.72
C SER A 98 13.91 6.15 14.16
N ARG A 99 15.17 5.75 14.34
CA ARG A 99 15.80 5.71 15.67
C ARG A 99 17.28 6.11 15.61
N SER A 100 17.77 6.68 16.71
CA SER A 100 19.17 7.16 16.80
C SER A 100 20.16 6.01 16.58
N GLY A 101 21.22 6.28 15.81
CA GLY A 101 22.25 5.30 15.49
C GLY A 101 21.89 4.28 14.40
N VAL A 102 20.70 4.39 13.78
CA VAL A 102 20.26 3.51 12.69
C VAL A 102 20.25 4.24 11.35
N GLY A 103 20.91 3.65 10.35
CA GLY A 103 21.00 4.22 9.02
C GLY A 103 19.69 4.14 8.22
N PRO A 104 19.51 4.98 7.19
CA PRO A 104 18.26 5.09 6.43
C PRO A 104 17.86 3.80 5.71
N LEU A 105 18.83 2.96 5.32
CA LEU A 105 18.54 1.67 4.68
C LEU A 105 17.86 0.67 5.62
N ILE A 106 18.19 0.70 6.91
CA ILE A 106 17.56 -0.17 7.91
C ILE A 106 16.15 0.36 8.21
N VAL A 107 15.96 1.68 8.33
CA VAL A 107 14.63 2.28 8.48
C VAL A 107 13.73 1.92 7.29
N LEU A 108 14.28 1.96 6.07
CA LEU A 108 13.57 1.52 4.88
C LEU A 108 13.21 0.03 4.93
N ALA A 109 14.14 -0.82 5.35
CA ALA A 109 13.91 -2.25 5.49
C ALA A 109 12.82 -2.55 6.53
N ASP A 110 12.85 -1.88 7.69
CA ASP A 110 11.84 -2.03 8.75
C ASP A 110 10.44 -1.61 8.24
N ALA A 111 10.34 -0.46 7.57
CA ALA A 111 9.09 0.04 7.01
C ALA A 111 8.53 -0.85 5.88
N LEU A 112 9.39 -1.33 4.99
CA LEU A 112 9.01 -2.27 3.92
C LEU A 112 8.59 -3.62 4.51
N PHE A 113 9.31 -4.13 5.51
CA PHE A 113 8.97 -5.37 6.18
C PHE A 113 7.58 -5.30 6.80
N GLU A 114 7.29 -4.23 7.56
CA GLU A 114 5.99 -4.04 8.19
C GLU A 114 4.86 -3.96 7.15
N SER A 115 5.11 -3.25 6.03
CA SER A 115 4.12 -3.15 4.94
C SER A 115 3.89 -4.48 4.22
N VAL A 116 4.97 -5.18 3.84
CA VAL A 116 4.89 -6.50 3.21
C VAL A 116 4.13 -7.46 4.11
N SER A 117 4.51 -7.56 5.38
CA SER A 117 3.86 -8.43 6.37
C SER A 117 2.37 -8.15 6.53
N GLY A 118 1.99 -6.86 6.48
CA GLY A 118 0.60 -6.42 6.49
C GLY A 118 -0.17 -6.91 5.26
N TYR A 119 0.27 -6.55 4.06
CA TYR A 119 -0.40 -6.93 2.82
C TYR A 119 -0.42 -8.44 2.57
N THR A 120 0.62 -9.17 2.96
CA THR A 120 0.63 -10.63 2.84
C THR A 120 -0.17 -11.33 3.93
N ALA A 121 -0.78 -10.58 4.85
CA ALA A 121 -1.45 -11.08 6.05
C ALA A 121 -0.57 -12.06 6.86
N THR A 122 0.74 -11.84 6.85
CA THR A 122 1.71 -12.65 7.62
C THR A 122 1.63 -12.32 9.10
N GLY A 123 1.39 -11.05 9.45
CA GLY A 123 1.22 -10.62 10.84
C GLY A 123 2.51 -10.58 11.67
N SER A 124 3.67 -10.85 11.07
CA SER A 124 4.98 -10.59 11.68
C SER A 124 5.23 -9.09 11.82
N THR A 125 6.06 -8.68 12.78
CA THR A 125 6.32 -7.26 13.02
C THR A 125 7.76 -6.98 13.42
N VAL A 126 8.25 -5.79 13.04
CA VAL A 126 9.54 -5.23 13.49
C VAL A 126 9.41 -4.38 14.76
N PHE A 127 8.18 -4.09 15.22
CA PHE A 127 8.00 -3.49 16.54
C PHE A 127 8.55 -4.43 17.63
N GLY A 128 9.28 -3.87 18.58
CA GLY A 128 10.02 -4.62 19.58
C GLY A 128 10.52 -3.73 20.70
N SER A 129 11.50 -4.21 21.48
CA SER A 129 11.97 -3.51 22.69
C SER A 129 12.46 -2.07 22.46
N HIS A 130 12.91 -1.75 21.25
CA HIS A 130 13.44 -0.43 20.90
C HIS A 130 12.39 0.50 20.27
N ASN A 131 11.20 -0.02 19.95
CA ASN A 131 10.10 0.69 19.33
C ASN A 131 8.82 -0.10 19.61
N LEU A 132 8.17 0.16 20.75
CA LEU A 132 7.02 -0.63 21.16
C LEU A 132 5.81 -0.27 20.30
N ILE A 133 5.05 -1.30 19.93
CA ILE A 133 3.82 -1.14 19.16
C ILE A 133 2.77 -0.32 19.94
N THR A 134 2.81 -0.37 21.27
CA THR A 134 1.90 0.38 22.16
C THR A 134 2.14 1.88 22.16
N ASP A 135 3.30 2.31 21.68
CA ASP A 135 3.71 3.72 21.70
C ASP A 135 3.35 4.43 20.38
N GLN A 136 2.77 3.69 19.43
CA GLN A 136 2.37 4.23 18.12
C GLN A 136 0.98 4.88 18.19
N GLY A 137 0.79 5.95 17.43
CA GLY A 137 -0.51 6.59 17.26
C GLY A 137 -1.56 5.64 16.67
N ALA A 138 -2.82 5.86 17.02
CA ALA A 138 -3.88 4.91 16.66
C ALA A 138 -4.17 4.90 15.15
N GLY A 139 -3.85 5.97 14.42
CA GLY A 139 -3.95 6.04 12.97
C GLY A 139 -2.92 5.13 12.29
N ILE A 140 -1.68 5.11 12.77
CA ILE A 140 -0.66 4.14 12.33
C ILE A 140 -1.09 2.71 12.64
N LEU A 141 -1.62 2.45 13.84
CA LEU A 141 -2.10 1.13 14.22
C LEU A 141 -3.32 0.70 13.40
N MET A 142 -4.25 1.60 13.11
CA MET A 142 -5.38 1.33 12.21
C MET A 142 -4.87 1.00 10.81
N TYR A 143 -3.93 1.78 10.26
CA TYR A 143 -3.39 1.52 8.93
C TYR A 143 -2.74 0.13 8.85
N ARG A 144 -2.01 -0.30 9.90
CA ARG A 144 -1.51 -1.68 9.99
C ARG A 144 -2.63 -2.71 9.86
N GLN A 145 -3.71 -2.58 10.64
CA GLN A 145 -4.83 -3.51 10.57
C GLN A 145 -5.55 -3.48 9.21
N PHE A 146 -5.66 -2.28 8.61
CA PHE A 146 -6.22 -2.11 7.29
C PHE A 146 -5.43 -2.86 6.21
N THR A 147 -4.09 -2.83 6.26
CA THR A 147 -3.26 -3.59 5.32
C THR A 147 -3.46 -5.11 5.46
N GLN A 148 -3.59 -5.63 6.69
CA GLN A 148 -3.92 -7.05 6.92
C GLN A 148 -5.31 -7.42 6.43
N TRP A 149 -6.30 -6.55 6.65
CA TRP A 149 -7.66 -6.78 6.19
C TRP A 149 -7.74 -6.84 4.66
N ILE A 150 -7.12 -5.89 3.95
CA ILE A 150 -7.01 -5.94 2.49
C ILE A 150 -6.22 -7.17 2.03
N GLY A 151 -5.12 -7.49 2.73
CA GLY A 151 -4.30 -8.66 2.45
C GLY A 151 -5.11 -9.96 2.45
N GLY A 152 -5.87 -10.18 3.53
CA GLY A 152 -6.74 -11.34 3.68
C GLY A 152 -7.87 -11.39 2.65
N MET A 153 -8.53 -10.25 2.37
CA MET A 153 -9.54 -10.19 1.29
C MET A 153 -8.95 -10.53 -0.08
N GLY A 154 -7.71 -10.12 -0.36
CA GLY A 154 -7.02 -10.44 -1.60
C GLY A 154 -6.91 -11.95 -1.83
N ILE A 155 -6.53 -12.72 -0.81
CA ILE A 155 -6.44 -14.18 -0.90
C ILE A 155 -7.82 -14.81 -1.12
N VAL A 156 -8.85 -14.37 -0.39
CA VAL A 156 -10.23 -14.89 -0.56
C VAL A 156 -10.74 -14.67 -1.98
N LEU A 157 -10.55 -13.46 -2.52
CA LEU A 157 -10.96 -13.14 -3.89
C LEU A 157 -10.16 -13.93 -4.93
N LEU A 158 -8.85 -14.11 -4.74
CA LEU A 158 -8.03 -14.95 -5.63
C LEU A 158 -8.53 -16.40 -5.62
N VAL A 159 -8.77 -16.98 -4.44
CA VAL A 159 -9.27 -18.35 -4.30
C VAL A 159 -10.63 -18.50 -4.99
N VAL A 160 -11.58 -17.59 -4.75
CA VAL A 160 -12.93 -17.64 -5.37
C VAL A 160 -12.90 -17.39 -6.87
N THR A 161 -11.99 -16.57 -7.38
CA THR A 161 -11.90 -16.28 -8.82
C THR A 161 -11.13 -17.33 -9.61
N VAL A 162 -10.22 -18.07 -8.95
CA VAL A 162 -9.45 -19.16 -9.57
C VAL A 162 -10.13 -20.53 -9.43
N LEU A 163 -10.92 -20.76 -8.37
CA LEU A 163 -11.59 -22.05 -8.14
C LEU A 163 -12.65 -22.46 -9.19
N PRO A 164 -13.33 -21.55 -9.92
CA PRO A 164 -14.17 -21.92 -11.05
C PRO A 164 -13.38 -21.66 -12.35
N SER A 165 -12.36 -22.47 -12.61
CA SER A 165 -11.71 -22.60 -13.91
C SER A 165 -11.58 -24.06 -14.30
#